data_AF-A0A016UGE8-F1
#
_entry.id   AF-A0A016UGE8-F1
#
_cell.length_a   1.000
_cell.length_b   1.000
_cell.length_c   1.000
_cell.angle_alpha   90.00
_cell.angle_beta   90.00
_cell.angle_gamma   90.00
#
_symmetry.space_group_name_H-M   'P 1'
#
loop_
_entity.id
_entity.type
_entity.pdbx_description
1 polymer ?
#
loop_
_entity_poly.entity_id
_entity_poly.type
_entity_poly.pdbx_seq_one_letter_code
_entity_poly.pdbx_strand_id
1 'polypeptide(L)'
;MRRQLIQEEKAMQAVPSAPIDASKFVAYVTERRKKRILFKGEYLMINRSIDTSKCRSDVGSTLSDRNPYPDTLPYDYNRVILPRLPCDENSHYVNASYVNSWLREKAYVVTQAVRTKPMNVEFWRMVWELGSNCIVMLTKVFDFMRVMCLQYWPLTRFLFGDIEVETIDTHTYAHFVIRTFRLTRKVGENPESRIVKHFHFTEWELDSFPYISAFIELRRRVRQYTEKNPVDAPIIVHCSNGAGRSGAFLALDANLELMKKTGQLDVYEYAKTLVNARPHLIDSVDQYQFIYEALAEAVMCNVQPIQMHQLKDRSSMYKAKKNRELMESQDNHENKLLLHLTHPLRIGDCAGGHRLENRGKNRDVMVVPPDHARPYLQTLHGESKDYTYINAVEVDGFTRKAEFIVTEWPKQSTIDSFWTLIYDHSCHTVVNLSNQGNPRHYPTFIHNKGKASYGPFIVEVLNYHQYPAMTSHMVKVMKRKGAADIRRLLNIRREKSDLQKETTKQIQKLVCHNVLSACCLFSLLYAPCLRFFR
;
A
#
# COMPACT_ATOMS: atom_id res chain seq x y z
N MET A 1 -5.91 -30.58 -23.54
CA MET A 1 -4.46 -30.66 -23.31
C MET A 1 -3.65 -30.43 -24.59
N ARG A 2 -3.70 -31.29 -25.61
CA ARG A 2 -2.88 -31.15 -26.86
C ARG A 2 -3.07 -29.82 -27.61
N ARG A 3 -4.32 -29.34 -27.74
CA ARG A 3 -4.63 -28.04 -28.38
C ARG A 3 -4.06 -26.83 -27.63
N GLN A 4 -4.01 -26.91 -26.30
CA GLN A 4 -3.48 -25.84 -25.45
C GLN A 4 -1.96 -25.76 -25.55
N LEU A 5 -1.28 -26.90 -25.56
CA LEU A 5 0.17 -26.97 -25.77
C LEU A 5 0.58 -26.38 -27.13
N ILE A 6 -0.16 -26.69 -28.21
CA ILE A 6 0.09 -26.10 -29.54
C ILE A 6 -0.08 -24.57 -29.53
N GLN A 7 -1.06 -24.05 -28.79
CA GLN A 7 -1.27 -22.61 -28.67
C GLN A 7 -0.15 -21.93 -27.88
N GLU A 8 0.36 -22.60 -26.84
CA GLU A 8 1.52 -22.13 -26.07
C GLU A 8 2.80 -22.13 -26.91
N GLU A 9 3.04 -23.18 -27.71
CA GLU A 9 4.16 -23.23 -28.67
C GLU A 9 4.13 -22.10 -29.68
N LYS A 10 2.98 -21.82 -30.28
CA LYS A 10 2.81 -20.68 -31.17
C LYS A 10 3.03 -19.34 -30.47
N ALA A 11 2.57 -19.20 -29.22
CA ALA A 11 2.78 -17.99 -28.44
C ALA A 11 4.26 -17.78 -28.07
N MET A 12 5.00 -18.85 -27.78
CA MET A 12 6.45 -18.80 -27.52
C MET A 12 7.26 -18.37 -28.75
N GLN A 13 6.75 -18.60 -29.97
CA GLN A 13 7.38 -18.12 -31.21
C GLN A 13 7.11 -16.63 -31.48
N ALA A 14 6.12 -16.04 -30.80
CA ALA A 14 5.70 -14.64 -30.98
C ALA A 14 6.28 -13.68 -29.93
N VAL A 15 7.38 -14.07 -29.27
CA VAL A 15 8.09 -13.21 -28.32
C VAL A 15 8.75 -12.02 -29.02
N PRO A 16 8.95 -10.88 -28.33
CA PRO A 16 9.71 -9.77 -28.89
C PRO A 16 11.10 -10.21 -29.32
N SER A 17 11.52 -9.80 -30.52
CA SER A 17 12.89 -9.98 -31.01
C SER A 17 13.76 -8.74 -30.83
N ALA A 18 13.17 -7.60 -30.45
CA ALA A 18 13.84 -6.32 -30.26
C ALA A 18 13.09 -5.44 -29.26
N PRO A 19 13.74 -4.40 -28.71
CA PRO A 19 13.08 -3.34 -27.96
C PRO A 19 11.92 -2.70 -28.72
N ILE A 20 10.92 -2.24 -27.98
CA ILE A 20 9.69 -1.63 -28.50
C ILE A 20 9.78 -0.11 -28.32
N ASP A 21 9.57 0.64 -29.40
CA ASP A 21 9.49 2.09 -29.33
C ASP A 21 8.38 2.54 -28.38
N ALA A 22 8.66 3.54 -27.54
CA ALA A 22 7.69 4.08 -26.59
C ALA A 22 6.39 4.55 -27.27
N SER A 23 6.49 5.10 -28.48
CA SER A 23 5.33 5.53 -29.29
C SER A 23 4.41 4.38 -29.72
N LYS A 24 4.93 3.14 -29.78
CA LYS A 24 4.17 1.93 -30.16
C LYS A 24 3.80 1.07 -28.95
N PHE A 25 4.42 1.33 -27.79
CA PHE A 25 4.32 0.46 -26.61
C PHE A 25 2.87 0.31 -26.10
N VAL A 26 2.09 1.39 -26.08
CA VAL A 26 0.70 1.35 -25.59
C VAL A 26 -0.18 0.49 -26.50
N ALA A 27 -0.05 0.66 -27.82
CA ALA A 27 -0.78 -0.14 -28.81
C ALA A 27 -0.38 -1.62 -28.71
N TYR A 28 0.90 -1.88 -28.50
CA TYR A 28 1.44 -3.21 -28.31
C TYR A 28 0.87 -3.94 -27.08
N VAL A 29 0.85 -3.27 -25.93
CA VAL A 29 0.23 -3.81 -24.70
C VAL A 29 -1.26 -4.04 -24.90
N THR A 30 -1.95 -3.15 -25.61
CA THR A 30 -3.37 -3.29 -25.93
C THR A 30 -3.65 -4.52 -26.81
N GLU A 31 -2.81 -4.82 -27.80
CA GLU A 31 -2.95 -6.02 -28.62
C GLU A 31 -2.78 -7.29 -27.76
N ARG A 32 -1.77 -7.31 -26.90
CA ARG A 32 -1.49 -8.46 -26.03
C ARG A 32 -2.55 -8.69 -24.97
N ARG A 33 -3.17 -7.62 -24.44
CA ARG A 33 -4.35 -7.74 -23.56
C ARG A 33 -5.49 -8.52 -24.23
N LYS A 34 -5.70 -8.33 -25.54
CA LYS A 34 -6.70 -9.10 -26.32
C LYS A 34 -6.31 -10.57 -26.50
N LYS A 35 -5.01 -10.89 -26.47
CA LYS A 35 -4.46 -12.24 -26.66
C LYS A 35 -3.57 -12.63 -25.47
N ARG A 36 -4.17 -12.80 -24.28
CA ARG A 36 -3.43 -13.09 -23.02
C ARG A 36 -2.46 -14.28 -23.11
N ILE A 37 -2.70 -15.23 -24.01
CA ILE A 37 -1.79 -16.35 -24.28
C ILE A 37 -0.37 -15.91 -24.72
N LEU A 38 -0.23 -14.72 -25.33
CA LEU A 38 1.08 -14.18 -25.74
C LEU A 38 1.97 -13.87 -24.52
N PHE A 39 1.40 -13.26 -23.47
CA PHE A 39 2.13 -13.06 -22.21
C PHE A 39 2.56 -14.38 -21.59
N LYS A 40 1.73 -15.42 -21.68
CA LYS A 40 2.10 -16.77 -21.23
C LYS A 40 3.25 -17.33 -22.05
N GLY A 41 3.24 -17.17 -23.38
CA GLY A 41 4.33 -17.59 -24.26
C GLY A 41 5.66 -16.93 -23.91
N GLU A 42 5.67 -15.62 -23.72
CA GLU A 42 6.85 -14.88 -23.25
C GLU A 42 7.35 -15.35 -21.89
N TYR A 43 6.45 -15.51 -20.92
CA TYR A 43 6.79 -15.98 -19.58
C TYR A 43 7.43 -17.37 -19.61
N LEU A 44 6.90 -18.29 -20.42
CA LEU A 44 7.51 -19.61 -20.61
C LEU A 44 8.91 -19.52 -21.21
N MET A 45 9.13 -18.63 -22.18
CA MET A 45 10.44 -18.42 -22.78
C MET A 45 11.44 -17.74 -21.82
N ILE A 46 10.97 -16.83 -20.96
CA ILE A 46 11.78 -16.24 -19.88
C ILE A 46 12.27 -17.35 -18.94
N ASN A 47 11.38 -18.24 -18.50
CA ASN A 47 11.78 -19.36 -17.63
C ASN A 47 12.72 -20.35 -18.31
N ARG A 48 12.58 -20.57 -19.62
CA ARG A 48 13.53 -21.38 -20.41
C ARG A 48 14.90 -20.72 -20.59
N SER A 49 15.01 -19.42 -20.37
CA SER A 49 16.27 -18.67 -20.49
C SER A 49 17.17 -18.76 -19.26
N ILE A 50 16.72 -19.41 -18.18
CA ILE A 50 17.50 -19.58 -16.96
C ILE A 50 18.71 -20.46 -17.25
N ASP A 51 19.91 -19.91 -17.06
CA ASP A 51 21.18 -20.63 -17.19
C ASP A 51 21.44 -21.49 -15.94
N THR A 52 21.02 -22.76 -15.99
CA THR A 52 21.16 -23.70 -14.88
C THR A 52 22.60 -23.95 -14.46
N SER A 53 23.60 -23.64 -15.30
CA SER A 53 25.01 -23.77 -14.94
C SER A 53 25.49 -22.66 -13.99
N LYS A 54 24.90 -21.46 -14.10
CA LYS A 54 25.22 -20.29 -13.26
C LYS A 54 24.27 -20.13 -12.09
N CYS A 55 22.99 -20.44 -12.30
CA CYS A 55 21.90 -20.24 -11.36
C CYS A 55 21.85 -21.33 -10.26
N ARG A 56 22.98 -21.52 -9.57
CA ARG A 56 23.14 -22.43 -8.42
C ARG A 56 23.11 -21.63 -7.11
N SER A 57 22.63 -22.26 -6.04
CA SER A 57 22.50 -21.65 -4.72
C SER A 57 23.09 -22.56 -3.64
N ASP A 58 24.25 -23.14 -3.94
CA ASP A 58 24.90 -24.15 -3.10
C ASP A 58 25.24 -23.56 -1.73
N VAL A 59 25.79 -22.33 -1.69
CA VAL A 59 26.11 -21.67 -0.42
C VAL A 59 24.85 -21.35 0.39
N GLY A 60 23.84 -20.77 -0.27
CA GLY A 60 22.57 -20.44 0.39
C GLY A 60 21.87 -21.66 0.97
N SER A 61 21.95 -22.81 0.30
CA SER A 61 21.32 -24.06 0.72
C SER A 61 21.89 -24.62 2.03
N THR A 62 23.17 -24.34 2.32
CA THR A 62 23.84 -24.75 3.56
C THR A 62 23.51 -23.88 4.77
N LEU A 63 22.92 -22.69 4.56
CA LEU A 63 22.67 -21.66 5.57
C LEU A 63 21.17 -21.50 5.86
N SER A 64 20.48 -22.63 6.02
CA SER A 64 19.02 -22.70 6.14
C SER A 64 18.46 -21.91 7.33
N ASP A 65 19.22 -21.79 8.42
CA ASP A 65 18.89 -21.01 9.61
C ASP A 65 18.81 -19.49 9.34
N ARG A 66 19.47 -19.00 8.29
CA ARG A 66 19.44 -17.60 7.85
C ARG A 66 18.44 -17.31 6.73
N ASN A 67 17.66 -18.31 6.32
CA ASN A 67 16.74 -18.24 5.18
C ASN A 67 15.30 -18.59 5.60
N PRO A 68 14.43 -17.60 5.87
CA PRO A 68 13.01 -17.86 6.11
C PRO A 68 12.26 -18.42 4.88
N TYR A 69 12.86 -18.31 3.68
CA TYR A 69 12.28 -18.72 2.40
C TYR A 69 13.25 -19.68 1.68
N PRO A 70 13.09 -21.01 1.87
CA PRO A 70 14.02 -21.99 1.30
C PRO A 70 13.90 -22.12 -0.24
N ASP A 71 12.80 -21.65 -0.82
CA ASP A 71 12.54 -21.60 -2.25
C ASP A 71 13.19 -20.39 -2.94
N THR A 72 13.61 -19.38 -2.17
CA THR A 72 14.12 -18.11 -2.68
C THR A 72 15.53 -17.83 -2.14
N LEU A 73 16.50 -18.56 -2.68
CA LEU A 73 17.92 -18.42 -2.33
C LEU A 73 18.66 -17.56 -3.37
N PRO A 74 19.69 -16.80 -2.97
CA PRO A 74 20.48 -16.04 -3.92
C PRO A 74 21.34 -17.00 -4.76
N TYR A 75 21.59 -16.67 -6.03
CA TYR A 75 22.56 -17.41 -6.82
C TYR A 75 23.99 -17.09 -6.37
N ASP A 76 24.87 -18.10 -6.39
CA ASP A 76 26.21 -17.97 -5.83
C ASP A 76 27.09 -16.96 -6.58
N TYR A 77 26.88 -16.82 -7.89
CA TYR A 77 27.72 -15.97 -8.74
C TYR A 77 27.51 -14.46 -8.51
N ASN A 78 26.34 -14.06 -8.01
CA ASN A 78 25.98 -12.65 -7.80
C ASN A 78 25.40 -12.35 -6.41
N ARG A 79 25.49 -13.28 -5.45
CA ARG A 79 25.10 -13.00 -4.07
C ARG A 79 25.94 -11.87 -3.47
N VAL A 80 25.35 -11.14 -2.53
CA VAL A 80 26.10 -10.19 -1.71
C VAL A 80 27.03 -10.98 -0.76
N ILE A 81 28.29 -10.56 -0.68
CA ILE A 81 29.30 -11.15 0.20
C ILE A 81 29.77 -10.05 1.15
N LEU A 82 29.48 -10.21 2.44
CA LEU A 82 29.90 -9.28 3.47
C LEU A 82 31.30 -9.65 4.00
N PRO A 83 32.05 -8.69 4.57
CA PRO A 83 33.28 -8.99 5.29
C PRO A 83 33.02 -9.99 6.43
N ARG A 84 33.90 -10.97 6.59
CA ARG A 84 33.81 -11.95 7.67
C ARG A 84 34.09 -11.29 9.01
N LEU A 85 33.24 -11.56 10.00
CA LEU A 85 33.43 -11.22 11.39
C LEU A 85 34.30 -12.29 12.07
N PRO A 86 35.19 -11.91 13.01
CA PRO A 86 36.12 -12.87 13.64
C PRO A 86 35.48 -14.05 14.36
N CYS A 87 34.24 -13.91 14.84
CA CYS A 87 33.56 -14.90 15.67
C CYS A 87 32.46 -15.70 14.93
N ASP A 88 32.31 -15.51 13.62
CA ASP A 88 31.27 -16.18 12.82
C ASP A 88 31.79 -16.43 11.40
N GLU A 89 32.18 -17.66 11.09
CA GLU A 89 32.70 -18.04 9.77
C GLU A 89 31.68 -17.83 8.64
N ASN A 90 30.39 -17.94 8.96
CA ASN A 90 29.28 -17.79 8.03
C ASN A 90 28.76 -16.36 7.93
N SER A 91 29.36 -15.41 8.68
CA SER A 91 28.99 -13.99 8.67
C SER A 91 29.22 -13.30 7.32
N HIS A 92 29.85 -13.94 6.34
CA HIS A 92 29.92 -13.39 4.99
C HIS A 92 28.57 -13.46 4.25
N TYR A 93 27.64 -14.29 4.72
CA TYR A 93 26.39 -14.56 4.04
C TYR A 93 25.28 -13.60 4.47
N VAL A 94 24.53 -13.17 3.47
CA VAL A 94 23.21 -12.56 3.59
C VAL A 94 22.41 -13.02 2.38
N ASN A 95 21.12 -13.32 2.55
CA ASN A 95 20.26 -13.70 1.43
C ASN A 95 19.90 -12.45 0.60
N ALA A 96 20.84 -12.05 -0.25
CA ALA A 96 20.70 -10.92 -1.14
C ALA A 96 21.48 -11.14 -2.44
N SER A 97 20.99 -10.58 -3.54
CA SER A 97 21.57 -10.71 -4.88
C SER A 97 21.77 -9.34 -5.51
N TYR A 98 22.93 -9.11 -6.14
CA TYR A 98 23.12 -7.96 -7.02
C TYR A 98 22.34 -8.15 -8.31
N VAL A 99 21.65 -7.09 -8.74
CA VAL A 99 20.90 -7.07 -9.99
C VAL A 99 21.28 -5.83 -10.80
N ASN A 100 21.56 -6.03 -12.08
CA ASN A 100 21.88 -4.96 -13.01
C ASN A 100 20.62 -4.21 -13.43
N SER A 101 20.76 -2.92 -13.70
CA SER A 101 19.79 -2.18 -14.52
C SER A 101 20.25 -2.16 -15.97
N TRP A 102 19.48 -1.54 -16.86
CA TRP A 102 19.93 -1.29 -18.24
C TRP A 102 21.15 -0.36 -18.35
N LEU A 103 21.36 0.51 -17.36
CA LEU A 103 22.35 1.60 -17.46
C LEU A 103 23.55 1.42 -16.52
N ARG A 104 23.44 0.52 -15.55
CA ARG A 104 24.39 0.38 -14.45
C ARG A 104 24.42 -1.05 -13.94
N GLU A 105 25.62 -1.61 -13.87
CA GLU A 105 25.89 -2.87 -13.17
C GLU A 105 25.69 -2.71 -11.67
N LYS A 106 25.21 -3.76 -11.01
CA LYS A 106 24.93 -3.76 -9.55
C LYS A 106 24.09 -2.55 -9.13
N ALA A 107 23.14 -2.12 -9.98
CA ALA A 107 22.27 -0.99 -9.70
C ALA A 107 21.35 -1.24 -8.50
N TYR A 108 21.00 -2.51 -8.27
CA TYR A 108 20.13 -2.93 -7.19
C TYR A 108 20.77 -4.05 -6.37
N VAL A 109 20.36 -4.13 -5.11
CA VAL A 109 20.51 -5.32 -4.28
C VAL A 109 19.10 -5.75 -3.87
N VAL A 110 18.72 -6.97 -4.23
CA VAL A 110 17.42 -7.53 -3.84
C VAL A 110 17.63 -8.50 -2.68
N THR A 111 16.90 -8.32 -1.59
CA THR A 111 17.02 -9.12 -0.36
C THR A 111 15.67 -9.58 0.16
N GLN A 112 15.66 -10.59 1.04
CA GLN A 112 14.48 -11.06 1.76
C GLN A 112 14.02 -10.10 2.89
N ALA A 113 12.79 -10.27 3.36
CA ALA A 113 12.29 -9.62 4.57
C ALA A 113 13.06 -10.08 5.80
N VAL A 114 13.21 -9.15 6.74
CA VAL A 114 13.76 -9.47 8.05
C VAL A 114 12.71 -10.22 8.87
N ARG A 115 13.04 -11.40 9.40
CA ARG A 115 12.10 -12.24 10.19
C ARG A 115 12.54 -12.48 11.63
N THR A 116 13.79 -12.19 11.96
CA THR A 116 14.36 -12.41 13.30
C THR A 116 15.17 -11.20 13.75
N LYS A 117 15.43 -11.08 15.06
CA LYS A 117 16.27 -10.00 15.60
C LYS A 117 17.73 -10.06 15.08
N PRO A 118 18.39 -11.22 14.97
CA PRO A 118 19.72 -11.31 14.36
C PRO A 118 19.77 -10.78 12.92
N MET A 119 18.76 -11.09 12.11
CA MET A 119 18.66 -10.60 10.73
C MET A 119 18.54 -9.06 10.65
N ASN A 120 18.01 -8.37 11.68
CA ASN A 120 18.02 -6.90 11.69
C ASN A 120 19.46 -6.36 11.71
N VAL A 121 20.33 -6.99 12.51
CA VAL A 121 21.75 -6.60 12.63
C VAL A 121 22.46 -6.86 11.31
N GLU A 122 22.22 -8.02 10.69
CA GLU A 122 22.79 -8.36 9.37
C GLU A 122 22.30 -7.42 8.27
N PHE A 123 21.02 -7.04 8.28
CA PHE A 123 20.44 -6.12 7.32
C PHE A 123 21.11 -4.75 7.39
N TRP A 124 21.24 -4.16 8.59
CA TRP A 124 21.90 -2.86 8.73
C TRP A 124 23.40 -2.92 8.45
N ARG A 125 24.08 -4.02 8.81
CA ARG A 125 25.46 -4.25 8.39
C ARG A 125 25.57 -4.28 6.87
N MET A 126 24.68 -4.97 6.17
CA MET A 126 24.65 -4.96 4.70
C MET A 126 24.44 -3.55 4.15
N VAL A 127 23.47 -2.79 4.65
CA VAL A 127 23.22 -1.40 4.22
C VAL A 127 24.49 -0.55 4.39
N TRP A 128 25.19 -0.71 5.52
CA TRP A 128 26.43 0.01 5.80
C TRP A 128 27.57 -0.41 4.88
N GLU A 129 27.90 -1.70 4.80
CA GLU A 129 29.04 -2.19 4.01
C GLU A 129 28.87 -1.89 2.51
N LEU A 130 27.64 -1.85 2.01
CA LEU A 130 27.34 -1.49 0.61
C LEU A 130 27.38 0.02 0.32
N GLY A 131 27.37 0.87 1.35
CA GLY A 131 27.24 2.33 1.17
C GLY A 131 25.89 2.78 0.62
N SER A 132 24.86 1.92 0.68
CA SER A 132 23.54 2.21 0.13
C SER A 132 22.83 3.33 0.90
N ASN A 133 22.44 4.40 0.19
CA ASN A 133 21.67 5.50 0.76
C ASN A 133 20.15 5.37 0.53
N CYS A 134 19.69 4.31 -0.14
CA CYS A 134 18.29 4.14 -0.52
C CYS A 134 17.81 2.71 -0.28
N ILE A 135 16.69 2.59 0.43
CA ILE A 135 15.99 1.33 0.69
C ILE A 135 14.54 1.45 0.18
N VAL A 136 14.07 0.44 -0.55
CA VAL A 136 12.70 0.30 -1.03
C VAL A 136 12.09 -0.97 -0.43
N MET A 137 11.11 -0.81 0.45
CA MET A 137 10.37 -1.88 1.11
C MET A 137 8.97 -2.01 0.50
N LEU A 138 8.67 -3.17 -0.10
CA LEU A 138 7.43 -3.44 -0.86
C LEU A 138 6.50 -4.45 -0.17
N THR A 139 6.57 -4.51 1.16
CA THR A 139 5.72 -5.40 1.98
C THR A 139 5.25 -4.68 3.24
N LYS A 140 4.08 -5.07 3.74
CA LYS A 140 3.64 -4.72 5.09
C LYS A 140 4.49 -5.46 6.13
N VAL A 141 4.48 -4.96 7.37
CA VAL A 141 5.04 -5.67 8.54
C VAL A 141 4.13 -6.84 8.92
N PHE A 142 2.82 -6.65 8.78
CA PHE A 142 1.79 -7.62 9.11
C PHE A 142 0.71 -7.62 8.02
N ASP A 143 0.27 -8.80 7.61
CA ASP A 143 -0.78 -8.96 6.60
C ASP A 143 -1.58 -10.24 6.89
N PHE A 144 -2.91 -10.22 6.75
CA PHE A 144 -3.83 -11.34 7.01
C PHE A 144 -3.42 -12.27 8.18
N MET A 145 -3.22 -11.70 9.37
CA MET A 145 -2.82 -12.44 10.60
C MET A 145 -1.40 -13.04 10.59
N ARG A 146 -0.60 -12.80 9.55
CA ARG A 146 0.80 -13.22 9.45
C ARG A 146 1.74 -12.02 9.60
N VAL A 147 2.79 -12.21 10.39
CA VAL A 147 3.97 -11.36 10.29
C VAL A 147 4.56 -11.58 8.90
N MET A 148 4.86 -10.51 8.19
CA MET A 148 5.43 -10.52 6.83
C MET A 148 6.88 -10.05 6.83
N CYS A 149 7.19 -9.08 7.69
CA CYS A 149 8.52 -8.55 7.95
C CYS A 149 8.53 -8.01 9.38
N LEU A 150 9.58 -8.25 10.15
CA LEU A 150 9.80 -7.51 11.39
C LEU A 150 10.17 -6.07 11.06
N GLN A 151 9.73 -5.16 11.93
CA GLN A 151 10.19 -3.79 11.90
C GLN A 151 11.68 -3.76 12.26
N TYR A 152 12.51 -3.40 11.28
CA TYR A 152 13.96 -3.25 11.45
C TYR A 152 14.38 -1.79 11.67
N TRP A 153 13.45 -0.84 11.69
CA TRP A 153 13.72 0.57 11.95
C TRP A 153 13.27 0.99 13.35
N PRO A 154 14.00 1.86 14.05
CA PRO A 154 13.59 2.37 15.36
C PRO A 154 12.57 3.52 15.25
N LEU A 155 11.83 3.78 16.34
CA LEU A 155 10.99 4.97 16.43
C LEU A 155 11.83 6.24 16.62
N THR A 156 12.92 6.15 17.40
CA THR A 156 13.83 7.27 17.67
C THR A 156 15.27 6.87 17.31
N ARG A 157 15.90 6.00 18.10
CA ARG A 157 17.22 5.44 17.81
C ARG A 157 17.37 4.03 18.37
N PHE A 158 18.20 3.22 17.73
CA PHE A 158 18.57 1.89 18.23
C PHE A 158 19.93 1.46 17.68
N LEU A 159 20.69 0.72 18.48
CA LEU A 159 21.99 0.17 18.11
C LEU A 159 21.83 -1.26 17.57
N PHE A 160 22.07 -1.44 16.28
CA PHE A 160 22.05 -2.74 15.60
C PHE A 160 23.47 -3.24 15.40
N GLY A 161 23.95 -4.07 16.33
CA GLY A 161 25.37 -4.46 16.35
C GLY A 161 26.25 -3.26 16.69
N ASP A 162 27.10 -2.83 15.77
CA ASP A 162 27.98 -1.67 15.88
C ASP A 162 27.47 -0.42 15.13
N ILE A 163 26.28 -0.50 14.51
CA ILE A 163 25.67 0.57 13.73
C ILE A 163 24.48 1.15 14.50
N GLU A 164 24.60 2.40 14.92
CA GLU A 164 23.47 3.15 15.47
C GLU A 164 22.60 3.68 14.33
N VAL A 165 21.30 3.42 14.39
CA VAL A 165 20.32 3.93 13.43
C VAL A 165 19.40 4.90 14.17
N GLU A 166 19.34 6.14 13.71
CA GLU A 166 18.46 7.19 14.23
C GLU A 166 17.43 7.59 13.17
N THR A 167 16.16 7.62 13.55
CA THR A 167 15.06 8.14 12.73
C THR A 167 15.01 9.65 12.86
N ILE A 168 15.45 10.33 11.80
CA ILE A 168 15.46 11.80 11.72
C ILE A 168 14.05 12.32 11.42
N ASP A 169 13.36 11.64 10.50
CA ASP A 169 12.13 12.13 9.91
C ASP A 169 11.26 10.98 9.39
N THR A 170 9.94 11.14 9.46
CA THR A 170 8.93 10.18 8.98
C THR A 170 7.74 10.93 8.39
N HIS A 171 7.51 10.72 7.10
CA HIS A 171 6.38 11.24 6.36
C HIS A 171 5.44 10.09 5.95
N THR A 172 4.19 10.15 6.40
CA THR A 172 3.15 9.16 6.07
C THR A 172 2.25 9.69 4.96
N TYR A 173 2.08 8.90 3.91
CA TYR A 173 1.14 9.11 2.81
C TYR A 173 0.13 7.96 2.78
N ALA A 174 -0.94 8.11 1.99
CA ALA A 174 -1.97 7.06 1.88
C ALA A 174 -1.42 5.70 1.41
N HIS A 175 -0.42 5.70 0.51
CA HIS A 175 0.10 4.45 -0.08
C HIS A 175 1.52 4.05 0.34
N PHE A 176 2.23 4.96 1.01
CA PHE A 176 3.62 4.72 1.39
C PHE A 176 4.06 5.59 2.56
N VAL A 177 5.08 5.14 3.28
CA VAL A 177 5.75 5.88 4.34
C VAL A 177 7.20 6.11 3.95
N ILE A 178 7.66 7.35 4.03
CA ILE A 178 9.04 7.71 3.73
C ILE A 178 9.74 8.07 5.03
N ARG A 179 10.85 7.40 5.33
CA ARG A 179 11.67 7.65 6.52
C ARG A 179 13.06 8.12 6.11
N THR A 180 13.66 8.97 6.92
CA THR A 180 15.06 9.37 6.80
C THR A 180 15.81 8.88 8.02
N PHE A 181 16.84 8.07 7.81
CA PHE A 181 17.68 7.53 8.85
C PHE A 181 19.08 8.16 8.82
N ARG A 182 19.66 8.38 9.99
CA ARG A 182 21.09 8.60 10.17
C ARG A 182 21.70 7.30 10.69
N LEU A 183 22.66 6.76 9.96
CA LEU A 183 23.48 5.64 10.41
C LEU A 183 24.77 6.22 10.96
N THR A 184 25.20 5.75 12.12
CA THR A 184 26.48 6.12 12.74
C THR A 184 27.23 4.86 13.13
N ARG A 185 28.47 4.71 12.66
CA ARG A 185 29.36 3.61 13.06
C ARG A 185 30.63 4.21 13.68
N LYS A 186 30.99 3.75 14.88
CA LYS A 186 32.21 4.19 15.56
C LYS A 186 33.39 3.36 15.04
N VAL A 187 34.25 3.96 14.22
CA VAL A 187 35.49 3.33 13.75
C VAL A 187 36.66 4.14 14.32
N GLY A 188 37.27 3.65 15.40
CA GLY A 188 38.32 4.38 16.11
C GLY A 188 37.78 5.65 16.81
N GLU A 189 38.54 6.74 16.75
CA GLU A 189 38.20 8.00 17.44
C GLU A 189 37.13 8.85 16.71
N ASN A 190 36.96 8.66 15.39
CA ASN A 190 36.04 9.46 14.59
C ASN A 190 34.81 8.65 14.15
N PRO A 191 33.58 9.05 14.54
CA PRO A 191 32.36 8.40 14.06
C PRO A 191 32.11 8.75 12.59
N GLU A 192 31.91 7.73 11.75
CA GLU A 192 31.40 7.93 10.39
C GLU A 192 29.86 7.98 10.45
N SER A 193 29.26 8.89 9.69
CA SER A 193 27.80 8.99 9.59
C SER A 193 27.29 9.06 8.16
N ARG A 194 26.14 8.45 7.90
CA ARG A 194 25.52 8.35 6.57
C ARG A 194 24.02 8.58 6.66
N ILE A 195 23.44 9.17 5.61
CA ILE A 195 21.98 9.37 5.51
C ILE A 195 21.40 8.31 4.58
N VAL A 196 20.35 7.63 5.04
CA VAL A 196 19.64 6.62 4.27
C VAL A 196 18.16 7.00 4.17
N LYS A 197 17.61 7.01 2.96
CA LYS A 197 16.19 7.21 2.70
C LYS A 197 15.49 5.86 2.52
N HIS A 198 14.43 5.64 3.29
CA HIS A 198 13.65 4.41 3.27
C HIS A 198 12.24 4.67 2.76
N PHE A 199 11.91 4.08 1.61
CA PHE A 199 10.62 4.16 0.95
C PHE A 199 9.83 2.88 1.23
N HIS A 200 8.82 2.98 2.08
CA HIS A 200 7.97 1.86 2.48
C HIS A 200 6.64 1.91 1.76
N PHE A 201 6.46 1.09 0.73
CA PHE A 201 5.18 0.91 0.07
C PHE A 201 4.27 0.02 0.92
N THR A 202 3.17 0.58 1.41
CA THR A 202 2.27 -0.11 2.35
C THR A 202 1.13 -0.82 1.65
N GLU A 203 0.89 -0.54 0.37
CA GLU A 203 -0.32 -0.95 -0.34
C GLU A 203 -0.08 -2.01 -1.41
N TRP A 204 0.47 -3.14 -0.97
CA TRP A 204 0.56 -4.34 -1.80
C TRP A 204 0.09 -5.54 -1.00
N GLU A 205 -1.19 -5.90 -1.18
CA GLU A 205 -1.80 -7.06 -0.54
C GLU A 205 -1.20 -8.36 -1.08
N LEU A 206 -1.33 -9.46 -0.33
CA LEU A 206 -0.82 -10.78 -0.73
C LEU A 206 -1.36 -11.27 -2.08
N ASP A 207 -2.67 -11.16 -2.30
CA ASP A 207 -3.36 -11.78 -3.44
C ASP A 207 -3.79 -10.77 -4.51
N SER A 208 -3.17 -9.58 -4.55
CA SER A 208 -3.52 -8.55 -5.54
C SER A 208 -2.33 -7.71 -6.00
N PHE A 209 -2.56 -6.92 -7.05
CA PHE A 209 -1.64 -5.89 -7.51
C PHE A 209 -2.04 -4.52 -6.95
N PRO A 210 -1.06 -3.64 -6.71
CA PRO A 210 -1.33 -2.31 -6.22
C PRO A 210 -1.96 -1.43 -7.31
N TYR A 211 -2.51 -0.29 -6.91
CA TYR A 211 -2.85 0.77 -7.87
C TYR A 211 -1.60 1.17 -8.66
N ILE A 212 -1.70 1.11 -10.00
CA ILE A 212 -0.59 1.41 -10.91
C ILE A 212 -0.05 2.82 -10.66
N SER A 213 -0.95 3.80 -10.51
CA SER A 213 -0.60 5.19 -10.21
C SER A 213 0.23 5.34 -8.93
N ALA A 214 -0.13 4.64 -7.85
CA ALA A 214 0.62 4.65 -6.60
C ALA A 214 2.01 3.97 -6.75
N PHE A 215 2.09 2.92 -7.56
CA PHE A 215 3.34 2.21 -7.84
C PHE A 215 4.31 3.05 -8.68
N ILE A 216 3.81 3.75 -9.70
CA ILE A 216 4.57 4.73 -10.49
C ILE A 216 5.01 5.90 -9.60
N GLU A 217 4.13 6.39 -8.72
CA GLU A 217 4.45 7.49 -7.79
C GLU A 217 5.59 7.10 -6.83
N LEU A 218 5.57 5.89 -6.27
CA LEU A 218 6.66 5.38 -5.45
C LEU A 218 7.99 5.44 -6.22
N ARG A 219 8.02 4.89 -7.44
CA ARG A 219 9.20 4.92 -8.30
C ARG A 219 9.67 6.34 -8.57
N ARG A 220 8.74 7.27 -8.83
CA ARG A 220 9.04 8.69 -9.05
C ARG A 220 9.73 9.30 -7.83
N ARG A 221 9.24 9.04 -6.61
CA ARG A 221 9.85 9.54 -5.36
C ARG A 221 11.25 8.95 -5.11
N VAL A 222 11.43 7.66 -5.39
CA VAL A 222 12.75 6.99 -5.30
C VAL A 222 13.75 7.64 -6.26
N ARG A 223 13.37 7.86 -7.52
CA ARG A 223 14.24 8.49 -8.52
C ARG A 223 14.53 9.95 -8.25
N GLN A 224 13.54 10.73 -7.82
CA GLN A 224 13.78 12.11 -7.38
C GLN A 224 14.80 12.21 -6.25
N TYR A 225 14.82 11.26 -5.32
CA TYR A 225 15.82 11.24 -4.25
C TYR A 225 17.19 10.80 -4.75
N THR A 226 17.27 9.69 -5.48
CA THR A 226 18.54 9.10 -5.94
C THR A 226 19.25 9.97 -6.99
N GLU A 227 18.51 10.67 -7.87
CA GLU A 227 19.07 11.64 -8.81
C GLU A 227 19.63 12.88 -8.10
N LYS A 228 18.99 13.32 -7.00
CA LYS A 228 19.46 14.46 -6.19
C LYS A 228 20.60 14.10 -5.23
N ASN A 229 20.74 12.82 -4.88
CA ASN A 229 21.71 12.32 -3.92
C ASN A 229 22.46 11.12 -4.54
N PRO A 230 23.22 11.33 -5.63
CA PRO A 230 23.91 10.26 -6.31
C PRO A 230 24.99 9.66 -5.41
N VAL A 231 25.01 8.33 -5.33
CA VAL A 231 26.06 7.55 -4.65
C VAL A 231 26.44 6.37 -5.53
N ASP A 232 27.70 5.97 -5.51
CA ASP A 232 28.15 4.75 -6.17
C ASP A 232 27.82 3.50 -5.31
N ALA A 233 26.54 3.33 -5.00
CA ALA A 233 26.02 2.19 -4.25
C ALA A 233 24.69 1.70 -4.85
N PRO A 234 24.31 0.42 -4.64
CA PRO A 234 23.03 -0.12 -5.10
C PRO A 234 21.85 0.45 -4.30
N ILE A 235 20.68 0.54 -4.95
CA ILE A 235 19.39 0.68 -4.25
C ILE A 235 19.03 -0.68 -3.65
N ILE A 236 18.80 -0.73 -2.34
CA ILE A 236 18.36 -1.97 -1.68
C ILE A 236 16.85 -2.08 -1.84
N VAL A 237 16.38 -3.19 -2.42
CA VAL A 237 14.96 -3.46 -2.64
C VAL A 237 14.59 -4.76 -1.93
N HIS A 238 13.51 -4.75 -1.17
CA HIS A 238 13.00 -5.98 -0.57
C HIS A 238 11.48 -6.00 -0.51
N CYS A 239 10.94 -7.21 -0.48
CA CYS A 239 9.52 -7.47 -0.21
C CYS A 239 9.42 -8.52 0.90
N SER A 240 8.67 -9.60 0.69
CA SER A 240 8.57 -10.73 1.62
C SER A 240 9.76 -11.70 1.45
N ASN A 241 9.81 -12.43 0.34
CA ASN A 241 10.93 -13.33 0.00
C ASN A 241 12.05 -12.66 -0.82
N GLY A 242 11.88 -11.38 -1.19
CA GLY A 242 12.83 -10.70 -2.08
C GLY A 242 12.73 -11.18 -3.52
N ALA A 243 11.53 -11.53 -3.98
CA ALA A 243 11.26 -12.01 -5.34
C ALA A 243 10.20 -11.14 -6.03
N GLY A 244 9.07 -11.72 -6.45
CA GLY A 244 7.98 -11.11 -7.22
C GLY A 244 7.83 -9.59 -7.12
N ARG A 245 7.31 -9.06 -6.00
CA ARG A 245 7.09 -7.59 -5.85
C ARG A 245 8.35 -6.76 -6.12
N SER A 246 9.51 -7.23 -5.66
CA SER A 246 10.81 -6.58 -5.91
C SER A 246 11.16 -6.61 -7.39
N GLY A 247 10.99 -7.76 -8.07
CA GLY A 247 11.23 -7.86 -9.51
C GLY A 247 10.29 -7.00 -10.35
N ALA A 248 9.02 -6.86 -9.95
CA ALA A 248 8.10 -5.91 -10.59
C ALA A 248 8.57 -4.46 -10.46
N PHE A 249 9.09 -4.06 -9.29
CA PHE A 249 9.64 -2.71 -9.09
C PHE A 249 10.89 -2.49 -9.93
N LEU A 250 11.82 -3.45 -9.93
CA LEU A 250 13.03 -3.40 -10.76
C LEU A 250 12.67 -3.30 -12.26
N ALA A 251 11.71 -4.10 -12.73
CA ALA A 251 11.28 -4.12 -14.12
C ALA A 251 10.66 -2.79 -14.55
N LEU A 252 9.78 -2.20 -13.73
CA LEU A 252 9.22 -0.87 -13.95
C LEU A 252 10.34 0.17 -14.02
N ASP A 253 11.19 0.18 -13.00
CA ASP A 253 12.19 1.22 -12.81
C ASP A 253 13.27 1.23 -13.90
N ALA A 254 13.84 0.07 -14.22
CA ALA A 254 14.86 -0.05 -15.24
C ALA A 254 14.32 0.26 -16.64
N ASN A 255 13.14 -0.24 -17.01
CA ASN A 255 12.57 0.03 -18.33
C ASN A 255 12.20 1.50 -18.53
N LEU A 256 11.77 2.21 -17.48
CA LEU A 256 11.55 3.66 -17.56
C LEU A 256 12.87 4.44 -17.69
N GLU A 257 13.97 3.97 -17.08
CA GLU A 257 15.29 4.55 -17.32
C GLU A 257 15.80 4.28 -18.74
N LEU A 258 15.58 3.08 -19.28
CA LEU A 258 15.87 2.76 -20.68
C LEU A 258 15.08 3.69 -21.61
N MET A 259 13.77 3.80 -21.40
CA MET A 259 12.90 4.69 -22.17
C MET A 259 13.37 6.14 -22.13
N LYS A 260 13.77 6.64 -20.95
CA LYS A 260 14.31 7.99 -20.79
C LYS A 260 15.59 8.21 -21.59
N LYS A 261 16.40 7.17 -21.81
CA LYS A 261 17.68 7.24 -22.55
C LYS A 261 17.55 6.98 -24.04
N THR A 262 16.72 6.03 -24.46
CA THR A 262 16.68 5.53 -25.85
C THR A 262 15.34 5.76 -26.54
N GLY A 263 14.28 6.12 -25.80
CA GLY A 263 12.91 6.17 -26.32
C GLY A 263 12.29 4.78 -26.54
N GLN A 264 12.90 3.70 -26.01
CA GLN A 264 12.45 2.32 -26.18
C GLN A 264 12.31 1.60 -24.84
N LEU A 265 11.51 0.53 -24.83
CA LEU A 265 11.32 -0.37 -23.69
C LEU A 265 11.63 -1.81 -24.11
N ASP A 266 12.29 -2.57 -23.25
CA ASP A 266 12.57 -3.99 -23.49
C ASP A 266 12.25 -4.82 -22.24
N VAL A 267 10.94 -5.01 -22.02
CA VAL A 267 10.45 -5.69 -20.82
C VAL A 267 10.78 -7.19 -20.87
N TYR A 268 10.79 -7.78 -22.07
CA TYR A 268 11.02 -9.21 -22.25
C TYR A 268 12.48 -9.58 -21.98
N GLU A 269 13.44 -8.85 -22.55
CA GLU A 269 14.86 -9.13 -22.32
C GLU A 269 15.28 -8.79 -20.89
N TYR A 270 14.72 -7.71 -20.32
CA TYR A 270 14.97 -7.41 -18.91
C TYR A 270 14.42 -8.50 -17.97
N ALA A 271 13.26 -9.09 -18.29
CA ALA A 271 12.71 -10.19 -17.51
C ALA A 271 13.64 -11.42 -17.50
N LYS A 272 14.31 -11.73 -18.62
CA LYS A 272 15.35 -12.77 -18.65
C LYS A 272 16.53 -12.43 -17.75
N THR A 273 16.96 -11.16 -17.76
CA THR A 273 18.01 -10.65 -16.85
C THR A 273 17.59 -10.85 -15.39
N LEU A 274 16.35 -10.55 -15.04
CA LEU A 274 15.82 -10.71 -13.68
C LEU A 274 15.82 -12.18 -13.23
N VAL A 275 15.25 -13.10 -14.00
CA VAL A 275 15.20 -14.52 -13.60
C VAL A 275 16.57 -15.19 -13.54
N ASN A 276 17.55 -14.69 -14.30
CA ASN A 276 18.94 -15.14 -14.20
C ASN A 276 19.69 -14.50 -13.04
N ALA A 277 19.24 -13.35 -12.52
CA ALA A 277 19.88 -12.68 -11.39
C ALA A 277 19.40 -13.20 -10.03
N ARG A 278 18.12 -13.58 -9.90
CA ARG A 278 17.59 -14.18 -8.67
C ARG A 278 16.30 -14.97 -8.95
N PRO A 279 16.08 -16.12 -8.30
CA PRO A 279 14.86 -16.89 -8.47
C PRO A 279 13.60 -16.05 -8.24
N HIS A 280 12.55 -16.34 -9.01
CA HIS A 280 11.20 -15.81 -8.78
C HIS A 280 11.04 -14.28 -8.90
N LEU A 281 12.02 -13.53 -9.45
CA LEU A 281 11.82 -12.09 -9.68
C LEU A 281 10.68 -11.80 -10.67
N ILE A 282 10.43 -12.72 -11.61
CA ILE A 282 9.19 -12.80 -12.39
C ILE A 282 8.50 -14.10 -11.99
N ASP A 283 7.53 -14.02 -11.10
CA ASP A 283 6.96 -15.16 -10.37
C ASP A 283 5.70 -15.72 -11.04
N SER A 284 4.97 -14.89 -11.79
CA SER A 284 3.74 -15.30 -12.46
C SER A 284 3.47 -14.54 -13.75
N VAL A 285 2.63 -15.12 -14.60
CA VAL A 285 2.13 -14.46 -15.83
C VAL A 285 1.35 -13.19 -15.49
N ASP A 286 0.58 -13.19 -14.41
CA ASP A 286 -0.20 -12.02 -14.00
C ASP A 286 0.71 -10.88 -13.51
N GLN A 287 1.80 -11.20 -12.81
CA GLN A 287 2.81 -10.20 -12.44
C GLN A 287 3.50 -9.64 -13.69
N TYR A 288 3.87 -10.51 -14.63
CA TYR A 288 4.47 -10.09 -15.89
C TYR A 288 3.52 -9.19 -16.69
N GLN A 289 2.23 -9.53 -16.77
CA GLN A 289 1.20 -8.68 -17.36
C GLN A 289 1.12 -7.33 -16.64
N PHE A 290 1.04 -7.33 -15.30
CA PHE A 290 0.98 -6.09 -14.50
C PHE A 290 2.16 -5.14 -14.79
N ILE A 291 3.38 -5.67 -14.97
CA ILE A 291 4.55 -4.85 -15.34
C ILE A 291 4.32 -4.09 -16.66
N TYR A 292 3.78 -4.76 -17.70
CA TYR A 292 3.46 -4.09 -18.96
C TYR A 292 2.36 -3.05 -18.81
N GLU A 293 1.35 -3.33 -17.99
CA GLU A 293 0.26 -2.41 -17.73
C GLU A 293 0.75 -1.14 -17.03
N ALA A 294 1.61 -1.31 -16.02
CA ALA A 294 2.23 -0.20 -15.31
C ALA A 294 3.13 0.65 -16.21
N LEU A 295 3.93 0.01 -17.08
CA LEU A 295 4.76 0.71 -18.06
C LEU A 295 3.91 1.43 -19.11
N ALA A 296 2.81 0.83 -19.58
CA ALA A 296 1.94 1.45 -20.56
C ALA A 296 1.25 2.69 -19.99
N GLU A 297 0.79 2.62 -18.74
CA GLU A 297 0.23 3.78 -18.03
C GLU A 297 1.30 4.87 -17.81
N ALA A 298 2.52 4.50 -17.43
CA ALA A 298 3.62 5.45 -17.29
C ALA A 298 3.95 6.16 -18.61
N VAL A 299 3.95 5.43 -19.74
CA VAL A 299 4.16 5.97 -21.09
C VAL A 299 3.02 6.89 -21.51
N MET A 300 1.76 6.52 -21.25
CA MET A 300 0.59 7.32 -21.59
C MET A 300 0.52 8.62 -20.79
N CYS A 301 0.74 8.53 -19.48
CA CYS A 301 0.71 9.69 -18.61
C CYS A 301 1.89 10.62 -18.92
N ASN A 302 3.13 10.14 -18.79
CA ASN A 302 4.37 10.90 -19.00
C ASN A 302 4.33 12.39 -18.59
N VAL A 303 3.56 12.73 -17.54
CA VAL A 303 3.39 14.09 -17.04
C VAL A 303 4.24 14.26 -15.79
N GLN A 304 5.05 15.31 -15.76
CA GLN A 304 5.74 15.74 -14.56
C GLN A 304 4.82 16.65 -13.74
N PRO A 305 4.73 16.47 -12.40
CA PRO A 305 3.95 17.37 -11.58
C PRO A 305 4.45 18.81 -11.65
N ILE A 306 3.48 19.72 -11.67
CA ILE A 306 3.72 21.16 -11.76
C ILE A 306 4.30 21.63 -10.42
N GLN A 307 5.46 22.27 -10.46
CA GLN A 307 6.06 22.82 -9.25
C GLN A 307 5.35 24.11 -8.83
N MET A 308 5.27 24.37 -7.53
CA MET A 308 4.54 25.54 -6.99
C MET A 308 4.95 26.86 -7.64
N HIS A 309 6.25 27.06 -7.92
CA HIS A 309 6.75 28.28 -8.55
C HIS A 309 6.24 28.46 -10.00
N GLN A 310 5.86 27.38 -10.69
CA GLN A 310 5.36 27.40 -12.07
C GLN A 310 3.85 27.74 -12.14
N LEU A 311 3.12 27.70 -11.01
CA LEU A 311 1.69 27.98 -10.99
C LEU A 311 1.35 29.42 -11.38
N LYS A 312 2.24 30.37 -11.06
CA LYS A 312 2.09 31.78 -11.47
C LYS A 312 2.09 31.91 -12.99
N ASP A 313 3.04 31.25 -13.64
CA ASP A 313 3.18 31.30 -15.10
C ASP A 313 1.98 30.62 -15.77
N ARG A 314 1.56 29.45 -15.28
CA ARG A 314 0.35 28.76 -15.75
C ARG A 314 -0.90 29.62 -15.59
N SER A 315 -1.06 30.30 -14.45
CA SER A 315 -2.21 31.20 -14.23
C SER A 315 -2.20 32.38 -15.20
N SER A 316 -1.02 32.90 -15.55
CA SER A 316 -0.88 34.00 -16.50
C SER A 316 -1.28 33.62 -17.94
N MET A 317 -1.20 32.33 -18.29
CA MET A 317 -1.58 31.82 -19.61
C MET A 317 -3.05 32.09 -19.95
N TYR A 318 -3.95 32.16 -18.96
CA TYR A 318 -5.37 32.46 -19.20
C TYR A 318 -5.63 33.90 -19.70
N LYS A 319 -4.65 34.81 -19.59
CA LYS A 319 -4.79 36.22 -20.04
C LYS A 319 -4.78 36.34 -21.57
N ALA A 320 -3.93 35.59 -22.26
CA ALA A 320 -3.80 35.65 -23.71
C ALA A 320 -4.69 34.59 -24.37
N LYS A 321 -5.52 35.00 -25.36
CA LYS A 321 -6.47 34.10 -26.04
C LYS A 321 -5.82 32.83 -26.58
N LYS A 322 -4.70 32.96 -27.30
CA LYS A 322 -3.95 31.82 -27.87
C LYS A 322 -3.48 30.82 -26.79
N ASN A 323 -3.03 31.32 -25.64
CA ASN A 323 -2.56 30.47 -24.55
C ASN A 323 -3.74 29.78 -23.84
N ARG A 324 -4.90 30.44 -23.74
CA ARG A 324 -6.13 29.86 -23.23
C ARG A 324 -6.62 28.69 -24.09
N GLU A 325 -6.64 28.87 -25.42
CA GLU A 325 -7.02 27.80 -26.36
C GLU A 325 -6.09 26.58 -26.24
N LEU A 326 -4.79 26.81 -26.06
CA LEU A 326 -3.81 25.74 -25.80
C LEU A 326 -4.11 25.01 -24.48
N MET A 327 -4.39 25.75 -23.40
CA MET A 327 -4.75 25.18 -22.09
C MET A 327 -6.02 24.34 -22.16
N GLU A 328 -7.08 24.84 -22.80
CA GLU A 328 -8.32 24.10 -23.00
C GLU A 328 -8.09 22.81 -23.81
N SER A 329 -7.22 22.85 -24.82
CA SER A 329 -6.83 21.64 -25.56
C SER A 329 -6.08 20.63 -24.68
N GLN A 330 -5.21 21.11 -23.78
CA GLN A 330 -4.48 20.26 -22.83
C GLN A 330 -5.45 19.64 -21.82
N ASP A 331 -6.31 20.44 -21.19
CA ASP A 331 -7.32 19.98 -20.22
C ASP A 331 -8.27 18.94 -20.85
N ASN A 332 -8.69 19.17 -22.11
CA ASN A 332 -9.51 18.21 -22.86
C ASN A 332 -8.76 16.89 -23.16
N HIS A 333 -7.45 16.96 -23.44
CA HIS A 333 -6.63 15.77 -23.65
C HIS A 333 -6.44 15.00 -22.34
N GLU A 334 -6.13 15.69 -21.24
CA GLU A 334 -6.00 15.10 -19.90
C GLU A 334 -7.31 14.43 -19.45
N ASN A 335 -8.46 15.08 -19.65
CA ASN A 335 -9.76 14.50 -19.31
C ASN A 335 -10.05 13.21 -20.11
N LYS A 336 -9.75 13.20 -21.42
CA LYS A 336 -9.88 11.99 -22.25
C LYS A 336 -8.95 10.87 -21.78
N LEU A 337 -7.73 11.20 -21.36
CA LEU A 337 -6.79 10.24 -20.81
C LEU A 337 -7.29 9.66 -19.49
N LEU A 338 -7.80 10.49 -18.57
CA LEU A 338 -8.39 10.02 -17.31
C LEU A 338 -9.55 9.04 -17.55
N LEU A 339 -10.44 9.36 -18.49
CA LEU A 339 -11.53 8.46 -18.89
C LEU A 339 -11.01 7.15 -19.49
N HIS A 340 -9.91 7.18 -20.24
CA HIS A 340 -9.30 5.98 -20.82
C HIS A 340 -8.63 5.08 -19.77
N LEU A 341 -7.99 5.67 -18.77
CA LEU A 341 -7.31 4.96 -17.68
C LEU A 341 -8.29 4.43 -16.62
N THR A 342 -9.46 5.04 -16.49
CA THR A 342 -10.48 4.61 -15.55
C THR A 342 -11.15 3.32 -16.04
N HIS A 343 -10.93 2.22 -15.33
CA HIS A 343 -11.57 0.95 -15.68
C HIS A 343 -13.09 1.06 -15.52
N PRO A 344 -13.89 0.69 -16.54
CA PRO A 344 -15.33 0.67 -16.39
C PRO A 344 -15.73 -0.41 -15.38
N LEU A 345 -16.46 -0.03 -14.34
CA LEU A 345 -16.97 -0.96 -13.35
C LEU A 345 -18.05 -1.84 -13.98
N ARG A 346 -17.90 -3.16 -13.86
CA ARG A 346 -18.91 -4.12 -14.32
C ARG A 346 -19.96 -4.31 -13.23
N ILE A 347 -21.14 -4.82 -13.61
CA ILE A 347 -22.20 -5.15 -12.65
C ILE A 347 -21.69 -6.08 -11.54
N GLY A 348 -20.78 -7.01 -11.85
CA GLY A 348 -20.16 -7.89 -10.87
C GLY A 348 -19.25 -7.18 -9.87
N ASP A 349 -18.61 -6.08 -10.27
CA ASP A 349 -17.76 -5.28 -9.38
C ASP A 349 -18.61 -4.43 -8.41
N CYS A 350 -19.86 -4.12 -8.80
CA CYS A 350 -20.86 -3.37 -8.01
C CYS A 350 -22.04 -4.26 -7.56
N ALA A 351 -21.81 -5.57 -7.37
CA ALA A 351 -22.88 -6.54 -7.18
C ALA A 351 -23.76 -6.22 -5.96
N GLY A 352 -23.15 -5.75 -4.86
CA GLY A 352 -23.86 -5.37 -3.64
C GLY A 352 -24.93 -4.31 -3.86
N GLY A 353 -24.67 -3.28 -4.66
CA GLY A 353 -25.64 -2.22 -4.92
C GLY A 353 -26.71 -2.55 -5.97
N HIS A 354 -26.45 -3.56 -6.82
CA HIS A 354 -27.42 -4.04 -7.81
C HIS A 354 -28.37 -5.13 -7.29
N ARG A 355 -28.20 -5.61 -6.04
CA ARG A 355 -29.15 -6.53 -5.40
C ARG A 355 -30.56 -5.92 -5.33
N LEU A 356 -31.59 -6.76 -5.46
CA LEU A 356 -32.99 -6.31 -5.56
C LEU A 356 -33.39 -5.44 -4.36
N GLU A 357 -32.95 -5.82 -3.16
CA GLU A 357 -33.16 -5.11 -1.90
C GLU A 357 -32.41 -3.76 -1.79
N ASN A 358 -31.38 -3.53 -2.62
CA ASN A 358 -30.53 -2.34 -2.58
C ASN A 358 -30.77 -1.37 -3.74
N ARG A 359 -31.36 -1.82 -4.85
CA ARG A 359 -31.64 -0.96 -6.03
C ARG A 359 -32.41 0.30 -5.67
N GLY A 360 -33.39 0.19 -4.77
CA GLY A 360 -34.19 1.32 -4.30
C GLY A 360 -33.43 2.33 -3.44
N LYS A 361 -32.23 1.99 -2.96
CA LYS A 361 -31.40 2.83 -2.07
C LYS A 361 -30.45 3.75 -2.83
N ASN A 362 -30.27 3.54 -4.13
CA ASN A 362 -29.47 4.39 -5.00
C ASN A 362 -30.34 5.50 -5.62
N ARG A 363 -29.81 6.70 -5.81
CA ARG A 363 -30.50 7.74 -6.61
C ARG A 363 -30.46 7.43 -8.09
N ASP A 364 -29.32 6.97 -8.57
CA ASP A 364 -29.11 6.54 -9.95
C ASP A 364 -28.68 5.07 -9.96
N VAL A 365 -29.36 4.26 -10.75
CA VAL A 365 -29.06 2.83 -10.91
C VAL A 365 -27.75 2.58 -11.66
N MET A 366 -27.25 3.59 -12.39
CA MET A 366 -25.98 3.54 -13.11
C MET A 366 -24.80 4.03 -12.25
N VAL A 367 -25.07 4.70 -11.12
CA VAL A 367 -24.05 5.22 -10.21
C VAL A 367 -24.09 4.43 -8.92
N VAL A 368 -23.37 3.31 -8.90
CA VAL A 368 -23.37 2.33 -7.82
C VAL A 368 -21.93 2.07 -7.35
N PRO A 369 -21.67 2.04 -6.03
CA PRO A 369 -20.32 1.89 -5.52
C PRO A 369 -19.78 0.48 -5.81
N PRO A 370 -18.49 0.33 -6.14
CA PRO A 370 -17.88 -0.98 -6.21
C PRO A 370 -17.75 -1.61 -4.83
N ASP A 371 -17.94 -2.93 -4.75
CA ASP A 371 -18.01 -3.67 -3.48
C ASP A 371 -16.69 -3.62 -2.68
N HIS A 372 -15.55 -3.47 -3.35
CA HIS A 372 -14.24 -3.42 -2.68
C HIS A 372 -13.94 -2.09 -1.98
N ALA A 373 -14.65 -1.02 -2.32
CA ALA A 373 -14.40 0.32 -1.78
C ALA A 373 -15.62 0.90 -1.02
N ARG A 374 -16.67 0.11 -0.80
CA ARG A 374 -17.88 0.59 -0.11
C ARG A 374 -17.75 0.44 1.42
N PRO A 375 -18.22 1.43 2.20
CA PRO A 375 -18.31 1.30 3.63
C PRO A 375 -19.42 0.30 4.03
N TYR A 376 -19.21 -0.41 5.13
CA TYR A 376 -20.21 -1.32 5.71
C TYR A 376 -20.87 -0.69 6.93
N LEU A 377 -22.21 -0.79 7.00
CA LEU A 377 -22.98 -0.33 8.16
C LEU A 377 -23.13 -1.47 9.17
N GLN A 378 -22.72 -1.21 10.42
CA GLN A 378 -22.68 -2.16 11.53
C GLN A 378 -23.75 -1.90 12.58
N THR A 379 -24.10 -0.65 12.88
CA THR A 379 -25.00 -0.32 13.99
C THR A 379 -26.42 -0.86 13.79
N LEU A 380 -26.89 -0.93 12.54
CA LEU A 380 -28.21 -1.50 12.20
C LEU A 380 -28.15 -3.01 11.90
N HIS A 381 -26.99 -3.64 12.09
CA HIS A 381 -26.80 -5.06 11.80
C HIS A 381 -27.61 -5.92 12.79
N GLY A 382 -28.62 -6.62 12.28
CA GLY A 382 -29.50 -7.50 13.06
C GLY A 382 -30.95 -7.02 13.20
N GLU A 383 -31.27 -5.77 12.83
CA GLU A 383 -32.67 -5.28 12.79
C GLU A 383 -33.37 -5.63 11.46
N SER A 384 -32.61 -5.76 10.36
CA SER A 384 -32.98 -6.42 9.09
C SER A 384 -31.71 -6.77 8.30
N LYS A 385 -31.78 -7.75 7.40
CA LYS A 385 -30.70 -8.08 6.44
C LYS A 385 -30.36 -6.91 5.50
N ASP A 386 -31.28 -5.94 5.37
CA ASP A 386 -31.22 -4.88 4.37
C ASP A 386 -30.39 -3.65 4.79
N TYR A 387 -29.98 -3.53 6.05
CA TYR A 387 -29.36 -2.28 6.56
C TYR A 387 -27.83 -2.19 6.43
N THR A 388 -27.17 -3.12 5.74
CA THR A 388 -25.70 -3.12 5.61
C THR A 388 -25.18 -2.28 4.44
N TYR A 389 -26.07 -1.81 3.57
CA TYR A 389 -25.73 -1.12 2.32
C TYR A 389 -26.13 0.35 2.33
N ILE A 390 -25.22 1.19 1.84
CA ILE A 390 -25.44 2.59 1.47
C ILE A 390 -24.65 2.91 0.20
N ASN A 391 -25.17 3.79 -0.65
CA ASN A 391 -24.44 4.27 -1.82
C ASN A 391 -23.36 5.27 -1.40
N ALA A 392 -22.19 4.75 -1.07
CA ALA A 392 -21.02 5.51 -0.68
C ALA A 392 -19.74 4.74 -1.06
N VAL A 393 -18.64 5.48 -1.21
CA VAL A 393 -17.30 4.93 -1.45
C VAL A 393 -16.30 5.57 -0.49
N GLU A 394 -15.43 4.76 0.08
CA GLU A 394 -14.22 5.21 0.76
C GLU A 394 -13.19 5.65 -0.29
N VAL A 395 -12.63 6.83 -0.11
CA VAL A 395 -11.65 7.44 -1.02
C VAL A 395 -10.39 7.78 -0.24
N ASP A 396 -9.26 7.32 -0.75
CA ASP A 396 -7.95 7.62 -0.18
C ASP A 396 -7.63 9.11 -0.33
N GLY A 397 -7.08 9.70 0.73
CA GLY A 397 -6.62 11.08 0.72
C GLY A 397 -5.13 11.18 0.42
N PHE A 398 -4.51 12.30 0.77
CA PHE A 398 -3.08 12.48 0.54
C PHE A 398 -2.22 11.78 1.60
N THR A 399 -2.64 11.87 2.86
CA THR A 399 -1.86 11.38 4.01
C THR A 399 -2.40 10.08 4.60
N ARG A 400 -3.67 9.74 4.33
CA ARG A 400 -4.36 8.60 4.94
C ARG A 400 -5.25 7.89 3.92
N LYS A 401 -5.39 6.57 4.09
CA LYS A 401 -6.39 5.79 3.37
C LYS A 401 -7.79 6.02 3.91
N ALA A 402 -8.80 5.80 3.08
CA ALA A 402 -10.21 5.99 3.43
C ALA A 402 -10.45 7.32 4.18
N GLU A 403 -9.74 8.38 3.76
CA GLU A 403 -9.77 9.69 4.42
C GLU A 403 -11.10 10.39 4.18
N PHE A 404 -11.71 10.14 3.01
CA PHE A 404 -13.01 10.66 2.65
C PHE A 404 -13.99 9.51 2.44
N ILE A 405 -15.25 9.78 2.78
CA ILE A 405 -16.37 8.96 2.30
C ILE A 405 -17.18 9.86 1.36
N VAL A 406 -17.24 9.46 0.09
CA VAL A 406 -18.05 10.14 -0.93
C VAL A 406 -19.38 9.42 -1.03
N THR A 407 -20.49 10.13 -0.82
CA THR A 407 -21.85 9.57 -0.89
C THR A 407 -22.80 10.53 -1.58
N GLU A 408 -23.87 9.97 -2.11
CA GLU A 408 -24.98 10.75 -2.65
C GLU A 408 -25.78 11.45 -1.54
N TRP A 409 -26.57 12.46 -1.91
CA TRP A 409 -27.55 13.03 -0.98
C TRP A 409 -28.51 11.93 -0.49
N PRO A 410 -28.82 11.78 0.80
CA PRO A 410 -29.66 10.67 1.26
C PRO A 410 -31.08 10.74 0.68
N LYS A 411 -31.65 9.60 0.29
CA LYS A 411 -33.07 9.49 -0.06
C LYS A 411 -33.89 9.43 1.22
N GLN A 412 -35.20 9.65 1.14
CA GLN A 412 -36.07 9.59 2.33
C GLN A 412 -35.96 8.24 3.06
N SER A 413 -35.82 7.15 2.30
CA SER A 413 -35.64 5.79 2.82
C SER A 413 -34.23 5.48 3.32
N THR A 414 -33.25 6.37 3.14
CA THR A 414 -31.83 6.13 3.49
C THR A 414 -31.24 7.18 4.42
N ILE A 415 -32.05 8.12 4.94
CA ILE A 415 -31.58 9.13 5.92
C ILE A 415 -31.00 8.46 7.17
N ASP A 416 -31.66 7.40 7.65
CA ASP A 416 -31.19 6.65 8.83
C ASP A 416 -29.86 5.93 8.53
N SER A 417 -29.71 5.36 7.33
CA SER A 417 -28.46 4.77 6.86
C SER A 417 -27.33 5.80 6.75
N PHE A 418 -27.64 7.03 6.37
CA PHE A 418 -26.66 8.13 6.31
C PHE A 418 -26.13 8.51 7.70
N TRP A 419 -27.01 8.64 8.69
CA TRP A 419 -26.56 8.87 10.08
C TRP A 419 -25.85 7.67 10.69
N THR A 420 -26.22 6.46 10.27
CA THR A 420 -25.51 5.23 10.61
C THR A 420 -24.09 5.23 10.04
N LEU A 421 -23.92 5.61 8.78
CA LEU A 421 -22.62 5.77 8.12
C LEU A 421 -21.73 6.73 8.90
N ILE A 422 -22.25 7.92 9.24
CA ILE A 422 -21.52 8.94 10.00
C ILE A 422 -21.04 8.38 11.34
N TYR A 423 -21.90 7.66 12.06
CA TYR A 423 -21.58 7.14 13.38
C TYR A 423 -20.59 5.96 13.31
N ASP A 424 -20.87 4.95 12.48
CA ASP A 424 -20.08 3.73 12.40
C ASP A 424 -18.66 3.98 11.89
N HIS A 425 -18.52 4.92 10.94
CA HIS A 425 -17.22 5.29 10.36
C HIS A 425 -16.57 6.48 11.09
N SER A 426 -17.12 6.88 12.24
CA SER A 426 -16.59 7.98 13.06
C SER A 426 -16.33 9.25 12.23
N CYS A 427 -17.26 9.62 11.36
CA CYS A 427 -17.16 10.81 10.53
C CYS A 427 -17.36 12.06 11.41
N HIS A 428 -16.32 12.89 11.48
CA HIS A 428 -16.32 14.11 12.30
C HIS A 428 -16.80 15.34 11.55
N THR A 429 -16.80 15.30 10.21
CA THR A 429 -17.13 16.44 9.35
C THR A 429 -17.90 15.95 8.14
N VAL A 430 -19.01 16.62 7.85
CA VAL A 430 -19.82 16.37 6.65
C VAL A 430 -19.75 17.62 5.80
N VAL A 431 -19.32 17.47 4.55
CA VAL A 431 -19.26 18.56 3.57
C VAL A 431 -20.37 18.36 2.56
N ASN A 432 -21.35 19.26 2.55
CA ASN A 432 -22.40 19.28 1.53
C ASN A 432 -22.01 20.25 0.41
N LEU A 433 -21.84 19.72 -0.81
CA LEU A 433 -21.46 20.48 -2.01
C LEU A 433 -22.66 20.83 -2.91
N SER A 434 -23.88 20.50 -2.47
CA SER A 434 -25.10 20.73 -3.23
C SER A 434 -26.02 21.71 -2.52
N ASN A 435 -26.60 22.63 -3.29
CA ASN A 435 -27.71 23.43 -2.81
C ASN A 435 -28.94 22.54 -2.62
N GLN A 436 -29.70 22.78 -1.55
CA GLN A 436 -30.91 22.01 -1.30
C GLN A 436 -31.91 22.25 -2.44
N GLY A 437 -32.16 21.20 -3.23
CA GLY A 437 -33.13 21.21 -4.33
C GLY A 437 -34.56 20.99 -3.85
N ASN A 438 -35.40 20.43 -4.72
CA ASN A 438 -36.78 20.08 -4.38
C ASN A 438 -36.82 19.10 -3.18
N PRO A 439 -37.44 19.45 -2.04
CA PRO A 439 -37.46 18.62 -0.84
C PRO A 439 -38.06 17.21 -1.02
N ARG A 440 -38.93 17.02 -2.03
CA ARG A 440 -39.47 15.68 -2.37
C ARG A 440 -38.39 14.73 -2.88
N HIS A 441 -37.38 15.26 -3.56
CA HIS A 441 -36.28 14.48 -4.13
C HIS A 441 -35.03 14.54 -3.23
N TYR A 442 -34.79 15.68 -2.58
CA TYR A 442 -33.63 15.94 -1.73
C TYR A 442 -34.10 16.28 -0.31
N PRO A 443 -34.47 15.25 0.48
CA PRO A 443 -35.03 15.48 1.80
C PRO A 443 -34.00 16.12 2.72
N THR A 444 -34.48 16.92 3.66
CA THR A 444 -33.66 17.49 4.72
C THR A 444 -33.12 16.38 5.62
N PHE A 445 -31.80 16.22 5.68
CA PHE A 445 -31.14 15.27 6.58
C PHE A 445 -30.60 15.91 7.87
N ILE A 446 -30.62 17.25 7.94
CA ILE A 446 -30.22 18.05 9.10
C ILE A 446 -31.10 19.30 9.20
N HIS A 447 -31.66 19.53 10.38
CA HIS A 447 -32.45 20.73 10.69
C HIS A 447 -31.55 21.89 11.17
N ASN A 448 -32.07 23.11 11.22
CA ASN A 448 -31.28 24.28 11.62
C ASN A 448 -31.25 24.53 13.14
N LYS A 449 -32.21 23.99 13.91
CA LYS A 449 -32.30 24.18 15.37
C LYS A 449 -33.02 23.02 16.07
N GLY A 450 -32.61 22.69 17.29
CA GLY A 450 -33.29 21.70 18.14
C GLY A 450 -32.78 20.28 17.92
N LYS A 451 -33.66 19.29 18.14
CA LYS A 451 -33.35 17.85 18.10
C LYS A 451 -34.23 17.16 17.08
N ALA A 452 -33.63 16.26 16.29
CA ALA A 452 -34.37 15.35 15.42
C ALA A 452 -33.87 13.92 15.65
N SER A 453 -34.71 12.95 15.28
CA SER A 453 -34.39 11.53 15.41
C SER A 453 -34.31 10.89 14.03
N TYR A 454 -33.25 10.11 13.82
CA TYR A 454 -32.97 9.39 12.58
C TYR A 454 -32.60 7.95 12.97
N GLY A 455 -33.53 7.03 12.78
CA GLY A 455 -33.42 5.65 13.28
C GLY A 455 -33.02 5.60 14.76
N PRO A 456 -31.90 4.94 15.12
CA PRO A 456 -31.44 4.84 16.50
C PRO A 456 -30.72 6.10 16.99
N PHE A 457 -30.58 7.15 16.19
CA PHE A 457 -29.82 8.34 16.55
C PHE A 457 -30.72 9.53 16.88
N ILE A 458 -30.29 10.33 17.85
CA ILE A 458 -30.80 11.67 18.14
C ILE A 458 -29.70 12.64 17.75
N VAL A 459 -30.01 13.53 16.82
CA VAL A 459 -29.11 14.58 16.35
C VAL A 459 -29.59 15.91 16.92
N GLU A 460 -28.77 16.51 17.77
CA GLU A 460 -29.00 17.82 18.37
C GLU A 460 -28.12 18.86 17.68
N VAL A 461 -28.73 19.93 17.18
CA VAL A 461 -27.99 21.05 16.61
C VAL A 461 -27.62 21.99 17.74
N LEU A 462 -26.32 22.04 18.05
CA LEU A 462 -25.74 22.90 19.07
C LEU A 462 -25.58 24.32 18.57
N ASN A 463 -25.16 24.46 17.31
CA ASN A 463 -24.91 25.75 16.70
C ASN A 463 -25.19 25.71 15.20
N TYR A 464 -25.67 26.82 14.66
CA TYR A 464 -25.93 27.03 13.24
C TYR A 464 -25.48 28.43 12.83
N HIS A 465 -24.63 28.50 11.81
CA HIS A 465 -24.17 29.75 11.22
C HIS A 465 -24.40 29.74 9.71
N GLN A 466 -24.82 30.90 9.19
CA GLN A 466 -24.95 31.14 7.77
C GLN A 466 -23.91 32.18 7.35
N TYR A 467 -23.09 31.83 6.37
CA TYR A 467 -22.10 32.66 5.71
C TYR A 467 -22.57 32.96 4.27
N PRO A 468 -21.97 33.95 3.57
CA PRO A 468 -22.40 34.30 2.20
C PRO A 468 -22.38 33.14 1.20
N ALA A 469 -21.43 32.20 1.35
CA ALA A 469 -21.24 31.08 0.43
C ALA A 469 -21.37 29.69 1.07
N MET A 470 -21.69 29.60 2.37
CA MET A 470 -21.79 28.31 3.07
C MET A 470 -22.65 28.41 4.33
N THR A 471 -23.12 27.27 4.82
CA THR A 471 -23.70 27.14 6.16
C THR A 471 -22.88 26.15 6.98
N SER A 472 -22.78 26.39 8.29
CA SER A 472 -22.12 25.48 9.23
C SER A 472 -23.10 25.05 10.31
N HIS A 473 -23.13 23.74 10.58
CA HIS A 473 -23.92 23.13 11.65
C HIS A 473 -22.98 22.37 12.57
N MET A 474 -22.98 22.74 13.86
CA MET A 474 -22.34 21.95 14.90
C MET A 474 -23.39 21.03 15.51
N VAL A 475 -23.19 19.72 15.38
CA VAL A 475 -24.16 18.72 15.82
C VAL A 475 -23.58 17.79 16.88
N LYS A 476 -24.45 17.40 17.83
CA LYS A 476 -24.21 16.31 18.76
C LYS A 476 -25.06 15.12 18.34
N VAL A 477 -24.39 14.04 17.96
CA VAL A 477 -25.04 12.77 17.59
C VAL A 477 -25.03 11.83 18.80
N MET A 478 -26.22 11.35 19.18
CA MET A 478 -26.39 10.46 20.33
C MET A 478 -27.09 9.18 19.87
N LYS A 479 -26.46 8.01 20.07
CA LYS A 479 -27.11 6.71 19.85
C LYS A 479 -28.05 6.39 21.02
N ARG A 480 -29.32 6.12 20.72
CA ARG A 480 -30.31 5.62 21.68
C ARG A 480 -29.85 4.24 22.15
N LYS A 481 -29.80 4.03 23.47
CA LYS A 481 -29.47 2.70 24.03
C LYS A 481 -30.64 1.75 23.75
N GLY A 482 -30.41 0.74 22.90
CA GLY A 482 -31.41 -0.31 22.65
C GLY A 482 -31.57 -1.23 23.87
N ALA A 483 -32.71 -1.90 23.99
CA ALA A 483 -32.93 -2.92 25.03
C ALA A 483 -31.90 -4.06 24.96
N ALA A 484 -31.40 -4.38 23.75
CA ALA A 484 -30.34 -5.34 23.52
C ALA A 484 -28.96 -4.85 24.04
N ASP A 485 -28.62 -3.57 23.84
CA ASP A 485 -27.39 -2.97 24.39
C ASP A 485 -27.43 -2.91 25.91
N ILE A 486 -28.60 -2.62 26.50
CA ILE A 486 -28.81 -2.68 27.95
C ILE A 486 -28.62 -4.12 28.46
N ARG A 487 -29.20 -5.13 27.80
CA ARG A 487 -28.97 -6.55 28.16
C ARG A 487 -27.51 -6.96 27.99
N ARG A 488 -26.82 -6.52 26.94
CA ARG A 488 -25.41 -6.82 26.69
C ARG A 488 -24.51 -6.16 27.74
N LEU A 489 -24.76 -4.90 28.08
CA LEU A 489 -24.06 -4.19 29.16
C LEU A 489 -24.35 -4.79 30.55
N LEU A 490 -25.59 -5.24 30.79
CA LEU A 490 -25.98 -5.95 32.01
C LEU A 490 -25.30 -7.33 32.09
N ASN A 491 -25.23 -8.07 30.98
CA ASN A 491 -24.55 -9.36 30.90
C ASN A 491 -23.03 -9.20 31.08
N ILE A 492 -22.39 -8.21 30.45
CA ILE A 492 -20.96 -7.90 30.66
C ILE A 492 -20.70 -7.48 32.12
N ARG A 493 -21.61 -6.73 32.75
CA ARG A 493 -21.52 -6.44 34.20
C ARG A 493 -21.70 -7.68 35.06
N ARG A 494 -22.58 -8.61 34.68
CA ARG A 494 -22.81 -9.89 35.37
C ARG A 494 -21.58 -10.79 35.25
N GLU A 495 -21.05 -10.95 34.05
CA GLU A 495 -19.82 -11.69 33.78
C GLU A 495 -18.63 -11.07 34.53
N LYS A 496 -18.48 -9.74 34.56
CA LYS A 496 -17.44 -9.11 35.40
C LYS A 496 -17.66 -9.35 36.89
N SER A 497 -18.89 -9.30 37.38
CA SER A 497 -19.25 -9.65 38.76
C SER A 497 -18.90 -11.10 39.09
N ASP A 498 -19.19 -12.01 38.17
CA ASP A 498 -18.99 -13.44 38.34
C ASP A 498 -17.50 -13.79 38.24
N LEU A 499 -16.77 -13.19 37.29
CA LEU A 499 -15.31 -13.27 37.20
C LEU A 499 -14.64 -12.71 38.46
N GLN A 500 -15.18 -11.62 39.03
CA GLN A 500 -14.67 -11.01 40.25
C GLN A 500 -14.97 -11.87 41.49
N LYS A 501 -16.14 -12.53 41.55
CA LYS A 501 -16.45 -13.54 42.59
C LYS A 501 -15.59 -14.79 42.45
N GLU A 502 -15.27 -15.19 41.22
CA GLU A 502 -14.46 -16.36 40.92
C GLU A 502 -12.97 -16.11 41.20
N THR A 503 -12.46 -14.91 40.88
CA THR A 503 -11.12 -14.45 41.33
C THR A 503 -11.08 -14.28 42.84
N THR A 504 -12.13 -13.77 43.49
CA THR A 504 -12.17 -13.68 44.97
C THR A 504 -12.16 -15.07 45.62
N LYS A 505 -12.88 -16.05 45.04
CA LYS A 505 -12.83 -17.46 45.47
C LYS A 505 -11.49 -18.13 45.19
N GLN A 506 -10.84 -17.82 44.07
CA GLN A 506 -9.49 -18.32 43.74
C GLN A 506 -8.42 -17.69 44.65
N ILE A 507 -8.53 -16.40 44.95
CA ILE A 507 -7.65 -15.70 45.90
C ILE A 507 -7.85 -16.25 47.32
N GLN A 508 -9.08 -16.52 47.77
CA GLN A 508 -9.33 -17.20 49.04
C GLN A 508 -8.76 -18.63 49.06
N LYS A 509 -8.82 -19.37 47.94
CA LYS A 509 -8.15 -20.68 47.82
C LYS A 509 -6.63 -20.58 47.81
N LEU A 510 -6.03 -19.54 47.20
CA LEU A 510 -4.58 -19.31 47.20
C LEU A 510 -4.06 -18.86 48.58
N VAL A 511 -4.82 -18.01 49.29
CA VAL A 511 -4.46 -17.54 50.64
C VAL A 511 -4.56 -18.67 51.68
N CYS A 512 -5.40 -19.68 51.46
CA CYS A 512 -5.42 -20.89 52.29
C CYS A 512 -4.33 -21.93 51.93
N HIS A 513 -3.63 -21.81 50.79
CA HIS A 513 -2.69 -22.84 50.34
C HIS A 513 -1.24 -22.40 50.12
N ASN A 514 -0.89 -21.11 50.12
CA ASN A 514 0.50 -20.66 49.98
C ASN A 514 0.78 -19.40 50.80
N VAL A 515 0.99 -19.57 52.11
CA VAL A 515 1.93 -18.71 52.85
C VAL A 515 3.28 -19.41 52.75
N LEU A 516 4.02 -19.15 51.67
CA LEU A 516 5.49 -19.19 51.56
C LEU A 516 5.88 -19.11 50.07
N SER A 517 6.77 -18.16 49.77
CA SER A 517 7.51 -17.97 48.52
C SER A 517 6.85 -17.12 47.42
N ALA A 518 7.42 -15.91 47.24
CA ALA A 518 7.80 -15.28 45.98
C ALA A 518 7.50 -13.77 45.93
N CYS A 519 8.26 -12.98 46.70
CA CYS A 519 8.61 -11.61 46.33
C CYS A 519 9.69 -11.66 45.25
N CYS A 520 9.31 -11.70 43.98
CA CYS A 520 10.09 -11.25 42.82
C CYS A 520 9.27 -11.52 41.55
N LEU A 521 9.26 -10.56 40.62
CA LEU A 521 8.51 -10.54 39.35
C LEU A 521 7.08 -9.98 39.40
N PHE A 522 6.93 -8.67 39.65
CA PHE A 522 5.86 -7.88 39.03
C PHE A 522 6.28 -6.41 38.92
N SER A 523 7.17 -6.12 37.98
CA SER A 523 7.49 -4.76 37.54
C SER A 523 8.05 -4.85 36.14
N LEU A 524 7.19 -4.93 35.11
CA LEU A 524 7.46 -4.62 33.69
C LEU A 524 6.40 -5.32 32.83
N LEU A 525 5.21 -4.73 32.74
CA LEU A 525 4.24 -4.84 31.63
C LEU A 525 2.94 -4.20 32.14
N TYR A 526 2.77 -2.89 31.93
CA TYR A 526 1.50 -2.15 31.74
C TYR A 526 1.70 -0.65 31.99
N ALA A 527 2.11 0.07 30.95
CA ALA A 527 1.82 1.48 30.67
C ALA A 527 2.30 1.72 29.23
N PRO A 528 1.59 2.47 28.35
CA PRO A 528 0.90 3.72 28.69
C PRO A 528 -0.47 3.90 28.00
N CYS A 529 -1.40 4.59 28.69
CA CYS A 529 -2.40 5.46 28.03
C CYS A 529 -3.18 6.20 29.11
N LEU A 530 -2.78 7.46 29.38
CA LEU A 530 -3.62 8.56 29.87
C LEU A 530 -2.70 9.67 30.39
N ARG A 531 -2.61 10.78 29.64
CA ARG A 531 -2.78 12.18 30.11
C ARG A 531 -2.10 13.17 29.16
N PHE A 532 -2.88 13.66 28.21
CA PHE A 532 -2.87 15.08 27.84
C PHE A 532 -4.31 15.57 28.05
N PHE A 533 -4.52 16.32 29.14
CA PHE A 533 -5.53 17.36 29.34
C PHE A 533 -5.32 17.92 30.75
N ARG A 534 -4.62 19.05 30.83
CA ARG A 534 -5.00 20.21 31.63
C ARG A 534 -4.63 21.45 30.84
#